data_AF-A0A812Q3T3-F1
#
_entry.id   AF-A0A812Q3T3-F1
#
_cell.length_a   1.000
_cell.length_b   1.000
_cell.length_c   1.000
_cell.angle_alpha   90.00
_cell.angle_beta   90.00
_cell.angle_gamma   90.00
#
_symmetry.space_group_name_H-M   'P 1'
#
loop_
_entity.id
_entity.type
_entity.pdbx_description
1 polymer ?
#
loop_
_entity_poly.entity_id
_entity_poly.type
_entity_poly.pdbx_seq_one_letter_code
_entity_poly.pdbx_strand_id
1 'polypeptide(L)'
;MQPSELPQGETQADHSEAIQKAAEKLVDVEENQTVFRLEKSSVYGSAIAFPQIARSSGYKSMFVSIWIRAYMALALNYFVQMALVMFVGEATQIMNPLGGQMHLCDFGADLDVCKGPDAEFEPRCTGPGGTQFSPSRLYGYTQWAVQKFTKQALLDVMPDQEDVINEKVDPGEYGMENSTCRWLCLLLFVMSVNHEIQVCFRMLAMLWQLPSDPEKCHWIESNSNSQKFVFRIAGMPCHWKLITGIVVFVPKLALCYFVLLEGTTLLLDTSGILDTVLGAMSMAFILEVDEMLHDSMITHAGRWVLDNMLDFRKEHLADKDEEDGKQYVSSARRYNSDEKKDGTTSEGLSALPREEPGQERKGKDATYGDLFRQVVPLRLIMTLVVMAIFTERYYRFKCVYKDELGMWVSKDMYTPQRASYGLTDFMFNGFFNTVGHDSNSPFWSMPTPPHLLK
;
A
#
# COMPACT_ATOMS: atom_id res chain seq x y z
N MET A 1 27.84 -28.01 -50.60
CA MET A 1 28.05 -27.68 -49.18
C MET A 1 28.90 -26.42 -49.13
N GLN A 2 28.27 -25.27 -48.97
CA GLN A 2 28.97 -24.01 -48.69
C GLN A 2 29.35 -24.00 -47.20
N PRO A 3 30.59 -23.66 -46.85
CA PRO A 3 30.99 -23.54 -45.46
C PRO A 3 30.26 -22.34 -44.85
N SER A 4 29.53 -22.57 -43.76
CA SER A 4 28.95 -21.50 -42.96
C SER A 4 30.08 -20.68 -42.34
N GLU A 5 30.25 -19.45 -42.79
CA GLU A 5 31.11 -18.46 -42.15
C GLU A 5 30.55 -18.21 -40.75
N LEU A 6 31.28 -18.67 -39.72
CA LEU A 6 31.04 -18.28 -38.34
C LEU A 6 31.32 -16.77 -38.22
N PRO A 7 30.42 -15.98 -37.62
CA PRO A 7 30.58 -14.54 -37.52
C PRO A 7 31.88 -14.23 -36.76
N GLN A 8 32.82 -13.62 -37.47
CA GLN A 8 34.10 -13.18 -36.93
C GLN A 8 33.87 -12.02 -35.96
N GLY A 9 34.09 -12.31 -34.68
CA GLY A 9 34.63 -11.39 -33.68
C GLY A 9 33.84 -10.11 -33.41
N GLU A 10 32.74 -10.23 -32.66
CA GLU A 10 32.35 -9.12 -31.77
C GLU A 10 33.53 -8.86 -30.81
N THR A 11 34.12 -7.68 -30.96
CA THR A 11 35.35 -7.29 -30.29
C THR A 11 35.10 -7.11 -28.79
N GLN A 12 35.99 -7.63 -27.94
CA GLN A 12 35.93 -7.49 -26.48
C GLN A 12 35.78 -6.03 -26.00
N ALA A 13 36.19 -5.05 -26.83
CA ALA A 13 35.97 -3.63 -26.62
C ALA A 13 34.49 -3.22 -26.61
N ASP A 14 33.67 -3.77 -27.52
CA ASP A 14 32.25 -3.43 -27.65
C ASP A 14 31.46 -3.88 -26.41
N HIS A 15 31.84 -5.01 -25.81
CA HIS A 15 31.26 -5.47 -24.55
C HIS A 15 31.59 -4.56 -23.37
N SER A 16 32.81 -4.05 -23.27
CA SER A 16 33.19 -3.13 -22.19
C SER A 16 32.44 -1.80 -22.29
N GLU A 17 32.24 -1.28 -23.51
CA GLU A 17 31.49 -0.05 -23.74
C GLU A 17 29.99 -0.23 -23.41
N ALA A 18 29.41 -1.37 -23.77
CA ALA A 18 28.02 -1.69 -23.43
C ALA A 18 27.80 -1.79 -21.91
N ILE A 19 28.73 -2.42 -21.18
CA ILE A 19 28.68 -2.51 -19.70
C ILE A 19 28.83 -1.11 -19.08
N GLN A 20 29.73 -0.28 -19.59
CA GLN A 20 29.91 1.08 -19.09
C GLN A 20 28.65 1.94 -19.34
N LYS A 21 28.07 1.89 -20.55
CA LYS A 21 26.81 2.59 -20.84
C LYS A 21 25.64 2.07 -19.98
N ALA A 22 25.61 0.78 -19.69
CA ALA A 22 24.61 0.21 -18.78
C ALA A 22 24.82 0.69 -17.34
N ALA A 23 26.06 0.75 -16.87
CA ALA A 23 26.41 1.26 -15.55
C ALA A 23 26.09 2.76 -15.41
N GLU A 24 26.41 3.57 -16.42
CA GLU A 24 26.05 5.00 -16.47
C GLU A 24 24.53 5.18 -16.43
N LYS A 25 23.77 4.40 -17.21
CA LYS A 25 22.30 4.41 -17.13
C LYS A 25 21.76 3.97 -15.77
N LEU A 26 22.44 3.07 -15.06
CA LEU A 26 22.05 2.65 -13.70
C LEU A 26 22.36 3.73 -12.66
N VAL A 27 23.47 4.45 -12.82
CA VAL A 27 23.81 5.62 -11.97
C VAL A 27 22.80 6.74 -12.19
N ASP A 28 22.39 7.02 -13.44
CA ASP A 28 21.32 7.97 -13.75
C ASP A 28 19.98 7.56 -13.11
N VAL A 29 19.73 6.25 -12.95
CA VAL A 29 18.56 5.72 -12.24
C VAL A 29 18.63 5.99 -10.73
N GLU A 30 19.82 6.04 -10.15
CA GLU A 30 20.02 6.41 -8.74
C GLU A 30 19.96 7.93 -8.54
N GLU A 31 20.50 8.72 -9.48
CA GLU A 31 20.37 10.18 -9.53
C GLU A 31 18.93 10.68 -9.76
N ASN A 32 18.04 9.82 -10.30
CA ASN A 32 16.61 10.07 -10.36
C ASN A 32 15.94 10.27 -8.98
N GLN A 33 16.64 10.10 -7.86
CA GLN A 33 16.17 10.59 -6.55
C GLN A 33 15.93 12.10 -6.52
N THR A 34 16.53 12.87 -7.44
CA THR A 34 16.30 14.32 -7.58
C THR A 34 15.11 14.68 -8.48
N VAL A 35 14.50 13.70 -9.15
CA VAL A 35 13.40 13.90 -10.08
C VAL A 35 12.08 13.67 -9.35
N PHE A 36 11.32 14.75 -9.17
CA PHE A 36 10.00 14.68 -8.55
C PHE A 36 8.96 14.39 -9.61
N ARG A 37 8.47 13.15 -9.59
CA ARG A 37 7.40 12.69 -10.47
C ARG A 37 6.05 12.92 -9.83
N LEU A 38 5.17 13.58 -10.56
CA LEU A 38 3.77 13.67 -10.20
C LEU A 38 3.04 12.39 -10.63
N GLU A 39 2.08 11.94 -9.83
CA GLU A 39 1.26 10.77 -10.10
C GLU A 39 0.20 11.09 -11.18
N LYS A 40 0.59 10.98 -12.45
CA LYS A 40 -0.24 11.39 -13.60
C LYS A 40 -1.50 10.54 -13.79
N SER A 41 -1.50 9.30 -13.30
CA SER A 41 -2.58 8.31 -13.45
C SER A 41 -3.61 8.32 -12.30
N SER A 42 -3.44 9.17 -11.29
CA SER A 42 -4.33 9.20 -10.13
C SER A 42 -5.05 10.55 -9.96
N VAL A 43 -6.22 10.51 -9.32
CA VAL A 43 -6.98 11.71 -8.90
C VAL A 43 -6.12 12.65 -8.07
N TYR A 44 -5.17 12.13 -7.29
CA TYR A 44 -4.30 12.93 -6.44
C TYR A 44 -3.36 13.82 -7.25
N GLY A 45 -2.68 13.28 -8.26
CA GLY A 45 -1.79 14.07 -9.10
C GLY A 45 -2.56 15.12 -9.90
N SER A 46 -3.75 14.76 -10.41
CA SER A 46 -4.63 15.72 -11.10
C SER A 46 -5.04 16.90 -10.19
N ALA A 47 -5.36 16.62 -8.92
CA ALA A 47 -5.74 17.62 -7.93
C ALA A 47 -4.55 18.52 -7.53
N ILE A 48 -3.31 18.03 -7.62
CA ILE A 48 -2.13 18.87 -7.37
C ILE A 48 -1.83 19.75 -8.59
N ALA A 49 -1.87 19.18 -9.80
CA ALA A 49 -1.46 19.84 -11.04
C ALA A 49 -2.41 20.94 -11.51
N PHE A 50 -3.70 20.63 -11.64
CA PHE A 50 -4.64 21.53 -12.31
C PHE A 50 -4.88 22.89 -11.62
N PRO A 51 -4.91 23.01 -10.28
CA PRO A 51 -4.95 24.33 -9.65
C PRO A 51 -3.73 25.19 -10.02
N GLN A 52 -2.54 24.57 -10.13
CA GLN A 52 -1.31 25.30 -10.48
C GLN A 52 -1.25 25.69 -11.95
N ILE A 53 -1.76 24.85 -12.84
CA ILE A 53 -1.94 25.16 -14.27
C ILE A 53 -2.96 26.29 -14.42
N ALA A 54 -4.11 26.20 -13.76
CA ALA A 54 -5.13 27.24 -13.80
C ALA A 54 -4.56 28.58 -13.33
N ARG A 55 -3.85 28.61 -12.20
CA ARG A 55 -3.15 29.80 -11.70
C ARG A 55 -2.14 30.35 -12.72
N SER A 56 -1.28 29.49 -13.27
CA SER A 56 -0.25 29.88 -14.25
C SER A 56 -0.84 30.43 -15.54
N SER A 57 -2.06 30.02 -15.89
CA SER A 57 -2.78 30.50 -17.08
C SER A 57 -3.50 31.85 -16.88
N GLY A 58 -3.49 32.42 -15.67
CA GLY A 58 -4.33 33.57 -15.32
C GLY A 58 -5.81 33.18 -15.15
N TYR A 59 -6.08 31.97 -14.65
CA TYR A 59 -7.42 31.44 -14.41
C TYR A 59 -8.33 31.43 -15.65
N LYS A 60 -7.79 31.06 -16.82
CA LYS A 60 -8.62 30.86 -18.01
C LYS A 60 -9.70 29.81 -17.73
N SER A 61 -10.93 30.10 -18.16
CA SER A 61 -12.13 29.31 -17.86
C SER A 61 -11.95 27.80 -18.15
N MET A 62 -11.29 27.45 -19.25
CA MET A 62 -11.01 26.05 -19.60
C MET A 62 -10.21 25.31 -18.51
N PHE A 63 -9.11 25.88 -18.01
CA PHE A 63 -8.27 25.24 -16.99
C PHE A 63 -8.95 25.25 -15.62
N VAL A 64 -9.75 26.29 -15.31
CA VAL A 64 -10.56 26.34 -14.10
C VAL A 64 -11.60 25.21 -14.10
N SER A 65 -12.25 24.95 -15.23
CA SER A 65 -13.20 23.84 -15.35
C SER A 65 -12.54 22.47 -15.13
N ILE A 66 -11.35 22.24 -15.71
CA ILE A 66 -10.58 21.00 -15.49
C ILE A 66 -10.18 20.86 -14.02
N TRP A 67 -9.73 21.96 -13.38
CA TRP A 67 -9.41 21.97 -11.96
C TRP A 67 -10.61 21.61 -11.08
N ILE A 68 -11.77 22.26 -11.27
CA ILE A 68 -13.00 21.94 -10.51
C ILE A 68 -13.34 20.47 -10.65
N ARG A 69 -13.27 19.93 -11.87
CA ARG A 69 -13.55 18.52 -12.15
C ARG A 69 -12.57 17.57 -11.43
N ALA A 70 -11.28 17.92 -11.38
CA ALA A 70 -10.29 17.15 -10.63
C ALA A 70 -10.59 17.12 -9.13
N TYR A 71 -11.04 18.25 -8.55
CA TYR A 71 -11.44 18.30 -7.14
C TYR A 71 -12.74 17.55 -6.86
N MET A 72 -13.69 17.55 -7.79
CA MET A 72 -14.87 16.70 -7.70
C MET A 72 -14.50 15.21 -7.73
N ALA A 73 -13.59 14.81 -8.61
CA ALA A 73 -13.08 13.44 -8.67
C ALA A 73 -12.36 13.04 -7.38
N LEU A 74 -11.53 13.94 -6.82
CA LEU A 74 -10.87 13.73 -5.53
C LEU A 74 -11.88 13.54 -4.39
N ALA A 75 -12.90 14.41 -4.30
CA ALA A 75 -13.93 14.32 -3.27
C ALA A 75 -14.75 13.02 -3.39
N LEU A 76 -15.10 12.62 -4.62
CA LEU A 76 -15.78 11.35 -4.86
C LEU A 76 -14.88 10.17 -4.46
N ASN A 77 -13.59 10.22 -4.79
CA ASN A 77 -12.64 9.18 -4.41
C ASN A 77 -12.56 9.02 -2.90
N TYR A 78 -12.39 10.12 -2.16
CA TYR A 78 -12.39 10.06 -0.70
C TYR A 78 -13.68 9.49 -0.14
N PHE A 79 -14.83 9.88 -0.68
CA PHE A 79 -16.10 9.33 -0.25
C PHE A 79 -16.18 7.82 -0.47
N VAL A 80 -15.85 7.34 -1.67
CA VAL A 80 -15.95 5.91 -2.02
C VAL A 80 -14.94 5.07 -1.24
N GLN A 81 -13.65 5.45 -1.24
CA GLN A 81 -12.63 4.70 -0.51
C GLN A 81 -12.92 4.70 1.00
N MET A 82 -13.30 5.83 1.59
CA MET A 82 -13.65 5.90 3.00
C MET A 82 -14.89 5.05 3.33
N ALA A 83 -15.93 5.08 2.50
CA ALA A 83 -17.12 4.26 2.71
C ALA A 83 -16.80 2.76 2.65
N LEU A 84 -15.98 2.32 1.69
CA LEU A 84 -15.56 0.92 1.58
C LEU A 84 -14.76 0.46 2.80
N VAL A 85 -13.77 1.25 3.25
CA VAL A 85 -12.99 0.91 4.44
C VAL A 85 -13.86 0.93 5.70
N MET A 86 -14.80 1.87 5.80
CA MET A 86 -15.75 1.94 6.90
C MET A 86 -16.67 0.72 6.95
N PHE A 87 -17.16 0.22 5.81
CA PHE A 87 -17.94 -1.02 5.77
C PHE A 87 -17.14 -2.24 6.18
N VAL A 88 -15.85 -2.31 5.84
CA VAL A 88 -14.98 -3.37 6.36
C VAL A 88 -14.84 -3.23 7.88
N GLY A 89 -14.59 -2.02 8.38
CA GLY A 89 -14.51 -1.76 9.82
C GLY A 89 -15.80 -2.09 10.57
N GLU A 90 -16.98 -1.79 10.00
CA GLU A 90 -18.27 -2.15 10.56
C GLU A 90 -18.43 -3.69 10.63
N ALA A 91 -18.06 -4.39 9.56
CA ALA A 91 -18.09 -5.84 9.52
C ALA A 91 -17.18 -6.46 10.61
N THR A 92 -15.93 -6.01 10.72
CA THR A 92 -14.93 -6.59 11.63
C THR A 92 -15.12 -6.17 13.09
N GLN A 93 -15.50 -4.92 13.36
CA GLN A 93 -15.55 -4.37 14.71
C GLN A 93 -16.94 -4.45 15.35
N ILE A 94 -18.01 -4.46 14.56
CA ILE A 94 -19.40 -4.43 15.08
C ILE A 94 -20.10 -5.74 14.77
N MET A 95 -20.17 -6.13 13.49
CA MET A 95 -20.96 -7.29 13.08
C MET A 95 -20.37 -8.61 13.58
N ASN A 96 -19.04 -8.77 13.55
CA ASN A 96 -18.38 -9.97 14.08
C ASN A 96 -18.66 -10.15 15.59
N PRO A 97 -18.40 -9.18 16.48
CA PRO A 97 -18.76 -9.31 17.90
C PRO A 97 -20.27 -9.47 18.15
N LEU A 98 -21.15 -8.79 17.40
CA LEU A 98 -22.60 -9.01 17.48
C LEU A 98 -22.98 -10.45 17.12
N GLY A 99 -22.29 -11.02 16.14
CA GLY A 99 -22.44 -12.41 15.74
C GLY A 99 -21.89 -13.41 16.76
N GLY A 100 -21.20 -12.96 17.81
CA GLY A 100 -20.54 -13.80 18.81
C GLY A 100 -19.11 -14.22 18.41
N GLN A 101 -18.55 -13.64 17.35
CA GLN A 101 -17.22 -14.00 16.86
C GLN A 101 -16.14 -13.38 17.74
N MET A 102 -15.25 -14.23 18.26
CA MET A 102 -14.05 -13.85 19.01
C MET A 102 -12.88 -13.55 18.06
N HIS A 103 -11.90 -12.80 18.56
CA HIS A 103 -10.67 -12.56 17.81
C HIS A 103 -9.85 -13.84 17.70
N LEU A 104 -9.20 -14.03 16.56
CA LEU A 104 -8.64 -15.33 16.25
C LEU A 104 -7.27 -15.58 16.91
N CYS A 105 -6.47 -14.51 17.11
CA CYS A 105 -5.17 -14.55 17.81
C CYS A 105 -4.33 -15.78 17.38
N ASP A 106 -3.91 -16.64 18.32
CA ASP A 106 -3.14 -17.86 18.04
C ASP A 106 -3.99 -19.14 17.94
N PHE A 107 -5.32 -19.06 17.89
CA PHE A 107 -6.17 -20.25 17.86
C PHE A 107 -5.89 -21.10 16.61
N GLY A 108 -5.40 -22.32 16.80
CA GLY A 108 -5.00 -23.21 15.71
C GLY A 108 -3.69 -22.85 15.01
N ALA A 109 -2.85 -21.98 15.58
CA ALA A 109 -1.54 -21.64 15.00
C ALA A 109 -0.60 -22.85 14.97
N ASP A 110 -0.58 -23.63 16.06
CA ASP A 110 0.39 -24.69 16.32
C ASP A 110 -0.25 -26.10 16.30
N LEU A 111 -0.97 -26.41 15.22
CA LEU A 111 -1.67 -27.70 15.09
C LEU A 111 -0.76 -28.92 15.14
N ASP A 112 0.52 -28.76 14.80
CA ASP A 112 1.49 -29.86 14.84
C ASP A 112 1.81 -30.30 16.28
N VAL A 113 1.74 -29.38 17.24
CA VAL A 113 1.93 -29.68 18.67
C VAL A 113 0.76 -30.53 19.19
N CYS A 114 -0.44 -30.36 18.63
CA CYS A 114 -1.65 -31.06 19.04
C CYS A 114 -1.85 -32.45 18.38
N LYS A 115 -0.84 -33.01 17.69
CA LYS A 115 -0.93 -34.31 16.99
C LYS A 115 -0.47 -35.54 17.81
N GLY A 116 -0.11 -35.36 19.08
CA GLY A 116 0.43 -36.44 19.93
C GLY A 116 -0.59 -37.10 20.87
N PRO A 117 -0.27 -38.27 21.45
CA PRO A 117 -1.06 -38.86 22.54
C PRO A 117 -1.11 -37.95 23.78
N ASP A 118 -0.10 -37.09 23.96
CA ASP A 118 -0.03 -36.12 25.04
C ASP A 118 -0.78 -34.81 24.74
N ALA A 119 -1.36 -34.67 23.53
CA ALA A 119 -2.12 -33.47 23.15
C ALA A 119 -3.31 -33.21 24.08
N GLU A 120 -3.81 -34.26 24.75
CA GLU A 120 -4.90 -34.13 25.72
C GLU A 120 -4.51 -33.26 26.93
N PHE A 121 -3.23 -33.27 27.28
CA PHE A 121 -2.69 -32.56 28.43
C PHE A 121 -2.06 -31.22 28.06
N GLU A 122 -1.90 -30.92 26.78
CA GLU A 122 -1.28 -29.67 26.33
C GLU A 122 -2.30 -28.51 26.40
N PRO A 123 -2.07 -27.49 27.26
CA PRO A 123 -3.02 -26.40 27.45
C PRO A 123 -3.28 -25.60 26.16
N ARG A 124 -2.27 -25.48 25.29
CA ARG A 124 -2.30 -24.78 23.99
C ARG A 124 -3.28 -25.39 23.00
N CYS A 125 -3.67 -26.64 23.23
CA CYS A 125 -4.55 -27.35 22.31
C CYS A 125 -6.02 -27.11 22.61
N THR A 126 -6.41 -26.28 23.59
CA THR A 126 -7.81 -25.97 23.87
C THR A 126 -8.29 -24.77 23.06
N GLY A 127 -9.37 -24.94 22.29
CA GLY A 127 -9.96 -23.87 21.49
C GLY A 127 -11.03 -23.04 22.20
N PRO A 128 -11.63 -22.07 21.50
CA PRO A 128 -12.65 -21.17 22.05
C PRO A 128 -13.94 -21.88 22.50
N GLY A 129 -14.20 -23.08 21.97
CA GLY A 129 -15.30 -23.96 22.40
C GLY A 129 -15.00 -24.76 23.65
N GLY A 130 -13.76 -24.71 24.16
CA GLY A 130 -13.30 -25.49 25.31
C GLY A 130 -12.95 -26.95 25.00
N THR A 131 -12.93 -27.33 23.71
CA THR A 131 -12.48 -28.65 23.27
C THR A 131 -11.14 -28.57 22.54
N GLN A 132 -10.53 -29.72 22.28
CA GLN A 132 -9.18 -29.76 21.73
C GLN A 132 -9.13 -29.52 20.22
N PHE A 133 -8.12 -28.77 19.75
CA PHE A 133 -7.84 -28.61 18.34
C PHE A 133 -7.42 -29.95 17.73
N SER A 134 -8.04 -30.28 16.60
CA SER A 134 -7.48 -31.25 15.68
C SER A 134 -7.68 -30.75 14.23
N PRO A 135 -6.80 -31.14 13.29
CA PRO A 135 -6.92 -30.69 11.90
C PRO A 135 -8.27 -31.01 11.25
N SER A 136 -8.95 -32.09 11.66
CA SER A 136 -10.26 -32.48 11.14
C SER A 136 -11.44 -31.80 11.82
N ARG A 137 -11.21 -31.15 12.96
CA ARG A 137 -12.22 -30.48 13.79
C ARG A 137 -12.15 -28.95 13.70
N LEU A 138 -11.24 -28.41 12.89
CA LEU A 138 -11.09 -26.97 12.69
C LEU A 138 -12.05 -26.46 11.64
N TYR A 139 -12.86 -25.47 12.01
CA TYR A 139 -13.87 -24.90 11.12
C TYR A 139 -13.82 -23.38 11.12
N GLY A 140 -14.26 -22.81 9.99
CA GLY A 140 -14.57 -21.39 9.92
C GLY A 140 -15.71 -20.99 10.86
N TYR A 141 -15.75 -19.72 11.26
CA TYR A 141 -16.68 -19.23 12.28
C TYR A 141 -18.14 -19.62 12.01
N THR A 142 -18.63 -19.39 10.79
CA THR A 142 -20.01 -19.69 10.39
C THR A 142 -20.35 -21.17 10.57
N GLN A 143 -19.45 -22.07 10.16
CA GLN A 143 -19.66 -23.51 10.29
C GLN A 143 -19.65 -23.93 11.77
N TRP A 144 -18.66 -23.48 12.53
CA TRP A 144 -18.57 -23.73 13.97
C TRP A 144 -19.81 -23.23 14.72
N ALA A 145 -20.27 -22.01 14.43
CA ALA A 145 -21.44 -21.40 15.06
C ALA A 145 -22.72 -22.20 14.80
N VAL A 146 -22.94 -22.65 13.55
CA VAL A 146 -24.10 -23.48 13.19
C VAL A 146 -24.05 -24.84 13.88
N GLN A 147 -22.88 -25.48 13.95
CA GLN A 147 -22.73 -26.76 14.63
C GLN A 147 -22.95 -26.63 16.14
N LYS A 148 -22.39 -25.59 16.76
CA LYS A 148 -22.60 -25.25 18.18
C LYS A 148 -24.07 -24.98 18.48
N PHE A 149 -24.74 -24.18 17.64
CA PHE A 149 -26.18 -23.92 17.76
C PHE A 149 -27.00 -25.22 17.66
N THR A 150 -26.67 -26.09 16.70
CA THR A 150 -27.36 -27.37 16.52
C THR A 150 -27.21 -28.27 17.74
N LYS A 151 -26.00 -28.37 18.31
CA LYS A 151 -25.75 -29.10 19.55
C LYS A 151 -26.59 -28.56 20.69
N GLN A 152 -26.60 -27.25 20.90
CA GLN A 152 -27.37 -26.62 21.97
C GLN A 152 -28.87 -26.86 21.81
N ALA A 153 -29.40 -26.71 20.59
CA ALA A 153 -30.80 -26.98 20.32
C ALA A 153 -31.19 -28.44 20.61
N LEU A 154 -30.29 -29.41 20.32
CA LEU A 154 -30.53 -30.82 20.66
C LEU A 154 -30.55 -31.04 22.17
N LEU A 155 -29.64 -30.40 22.92
CA LEU A 155 -29.63 -30.46 24.39
C LEU A 155 -30.90 -29.86 24.98
N ASP A 156 -31.37 -28.74 24.44
CA ASP A 156 -32.59 -28.07 24.89
C ASP A 156 -33.86 -28.91 24.60
N VAL A 157 -33.89 -29.62 23.48
CA VAL A 157 -35.04 -30.45 23.05
C VAL A 157 -35.03 -31.84 23.72
N MET A 158 -33.86 -32.42 23.97
CA MET A 158 -33.69 -33.78 24.52
C MET A 158 -32.72 -33.78 25.72
N PRO A 159 -33.09 -33.15 26.85
CA PRO A 159 -32.20 -33.06 28.01
C PRO A 159 -31.86 -34.45 28.59
N ASP A 160 -32.78 -35.43 28.50
CA ASP A 160 -32.54 -36.80 28.97
C ASP A 160 -31.47 -37.56 28.15
N GLN A 161 -31.04 -37.01 27.01
CA GLN A 161 -30.01 -37.57 26.14
C GLN A 161 -28.72 -36.74 26.16
N GLU A 162 -28.53 -35.87 27.18
CA GLU A 162 -27.38 -34.98 27.28
C GLU A 162 -26.04 -35.71 27.09
N ASP A 163 -25.83 -36.84 27.78
CA ASP A 163 -24.59 -37.62 27.67
C ASP A 163 -24.35 -38.13 26.24
N VAL A 164 -25.40 -38.65 25.60
CA VAL A 164 -25.34 -39.20 24.23
C VAL A 164 -25.08 -38.08 23.22
N ILE A 165 -25.69 -36.91 23.42
CA ILE A 165 -25.50 -35.74 22.55
C ILE A 165 -24.09 -35.18 22.74
N ASN A 166 -23.61 -35.05 23.97
CA ASN A 166 -22.26 -34.57 24.24
C ASN A 166 -21.18 -35.50 23.70
N GLU A 167 -21.43 -36.82 23.71
CA GLU A 167 -20.53 -37.82 23.14
C GLU A 167 -20.57 -37.84 21.60
N LYS A 168 -21.76 -37.79 20.99
CA LYS A 168 -21.94 -38.02 19.55
C LYS A 168 -21.98 -36.76 18.70
N VAL A 169 -22.32 -35.62 19.29
CA VAL A 169 -22.43 -34.34 18.58
C VAL A 169 -21.25 -33.46 18.98
N ASP A 170 -20.24 -33.50 18.12
CA ASP A 170 -19.04 -32.69 18.24
C ASP A 170 -19.16 -31.46 17.33
N PRO A 171 -19.20 -30.24 17.89
CA PRO A 171 -19.24 -29.01 17.11
C PRO A 171 -17.87 -28.60 16.54
N GLY A 172 -16.82 -29.36 16.83
CA GLY A 172 -15.45 -29.01 16.51
C GLY A 172 -14.99 -27.74 17.22
N GLU A 173 -14.00 -27.07 16.64
CA GLU A 173 -13.39 -25.86 17.16
C GLU A 173 -13.24 -24.76 16.11
N TYR A 174 -13.37 -23.52 16.57
CA TYR A 174 -13.07 -22.33 15.80
C TYR A 174 -11.58 -22.02 15.90
N GLY A 175 -10.91 -21.88 14.76
CA GLY A 175 -9.49 -21.56 14.72
C GLY A 175 -8.99 -21.38 13.30
N MET A 176 -7.71 -21.10 13.16
CA MET A 176 -7.05 -20.95 11.87
C MET A 176 -6.92 -22.28 11.13
N GLU A 177 -7.30 -22.30 9.85
CA GLU A 177 -7.04 -23.46 8.99
C GLU A 177 -5.55 -23.55 8.59
N ASN A 178 -4.90 -22.39 8.35
CA ASN A 178 -3.50 -22.35 7.91
C ASN A 178 -2.80 -21.02 8.29
N SER A 179 -1.94 -21.07 9.31
CA SER A 179 -1.16 -19.92 9.78
C SER A 179 -0.21 -19.36 8.70
N THR A 180 0.46 -20.22 7.94
CA THR A 180 1.39 -19.80 6.88
C THR A 180 0.69 -19.02 5.77
N CYS A 181 -0.51 -19.46 5.36
CA CYS A 181 -1.30 -18.77 4.34
C CYS A 181 -1.69 -17.36 4.81
N ARG A 182 -2.10 -17.22 6.08
CA ARG A 182 -2.41 -15.92 6.68
C ARG A 182 -1.23 -14.97 6.64
N TRP A 183 -0.05 -15.40 7.11
CA TRP A 183 1.13 -14.54 7.11
C TRP A 183 1.57 -14.16 5.70
N LEU A 184 1.44 -15.07 4.73
CA LEU A 184 1.69 -14.78 3.32
C LEU A 184 0.70 -13.75 2.77
N CYS A 185 -0.60 -13.90 3.04
CA CYS A 185 -1.63 -12.95 2.60
C CYS A 185 -1.42 -11.57 3.23
N LEU A 186 -1.08 -11.52 4.53
CA LEU A 186 -0.77 -10.29 5.23
C LEU A 186 0.49 -9.61 4.66
N LEU A 187 1.53 -10.38 4.34
CA LEU A 187 2.72 -9.86 3.68
C LEU A 187 2.38 -9.26 2.31
N LEU A 188 1.65 -9.98 1.47
CA LEU A 188 1.25 -9.51 0.13
C LEU A 188 0.36 -8.25 0.21
N PHE A 189 -0.56 -8.20 1.16
CA PHE A 189 -1.38 -7.03 1.42
C PHE A 189 -0.53 -5.83 1.87
N VAL A 190 0.37 -6.00 2.84
CA VAL A 190 1.23 -4.90 3.29
C VAL A 190 2.18 -4.47 2.16
N MET A 191 2.63 -5.38 1.30
CA MET A 191 3.42 -5.04 0.12
C MET A 191 2.64 -4.15 -0.86
N SER A 192 1.36 -4.41 -1.10
CA SER A 192 0.54 -3.56 -1.99
C SER A 192 0.34 -2.17 -1.39
N VAL A 193 0.02 -2.07 -0.10
CA VAL A 193 -0.12 -0.77 0.57
C VAL A 193 1.21 -0.02 0.66
N ASN A 194 2.34 -0.72 0.79
CA ASN A 194 3.66 -0.08 0.85
C ASN A 194 3.98 0.72 -0.42
N HIS A 195 3.40 0.36 -1.58
CA HIS A 195 3.47 1.17 -2.78
C HIS A 195 2.85 2.57 -2.55
N GLU A 196 1.62 2.60 -2.02
CA GLU A 196 0.91 3.84 -1.70
C GLU A 196 1.61 4.69 -0.64
N ILE A 197 2.21 4.06 0.37
CA ILE A 197 3.00 4.78 1.38
C ILE A 197 4.19 5.48 0.71
N GLN A 198 4.87 4.83 -0.23
CA GLN A 198 5.99 5.45 -0.96
C GLN A 198 5.51 6.62 -1.83
N VAL A 199 4.36 6.49 -2.47
CA VAL A 199 3.73 7.59 -3.23
C VAL A 199 3.44 8.77 -2.31
N CYS A 200 2.90 8.53 -1.11
CA CYS A 200 2.68 9.57 -0.09
C CYS A 200 3.99 10.25 0.32
N PHE A 201 5.06 9.50 0.56
CA PHE A 201 6.37 10.07 0.89
C PHE A 201 6.96 10.91 -0.25
N ARG A 202 6.82 10.48 -1.50
CA ARG A 202 7.25 11.26 -2.68
C ARG A 202 6.45 12.55 -2.81
N MET A 203 5.14 12.49 -2.59
CA MET A 203 4.26 13.65 -2.58
C MET A 203 4.66 14.65 -1.49
N LEU A 204 4.92 14.17 -0.27
CA LEU A 204 5.41 15.01 0.84
C LEU A 204 6.77 15.65 0.51
N ALA A 205 7.70 14.85 -0.02
CA ALA A 205 9.02 15.33 -0.43
C ALA A 205 8.91 16.40 -1.54
N MET A 206 8.02 16.21 -2.52
CA MET A 206 7.74 17.19 -3.56
C MET A 206 7.19 18.49 -2.96
N LEU A 207 6.18 18.43 -2.09
CA LEU A 207 5.59 19.62 -1.45
C LEU A 207 6.62 20.40 -0.63
N TRP A 208 7.53 19.69 0.04
CA TRP A 208 8.62 20.28 0.81
C TRP A 208 9.67 20.95 -0.09
N GLN A 209 10.09 20.26 -1.14
CA GLN A 209 11.26 20.64 -1.95
C GLN A 209 10.95 21.60 -3.10
N LEU A 210 9.70 21.71 -3.55
CA LEU A 210 9.34 22.69 -4.58
C LEU A 210 9.64 24.13 -4.11
N PRO A 211 10.22 25.02 -4.93
CA PRO A 211 10.45 26.40 -4.52
C PRO A 211 9.12 27.14 -4.33
N SER A 212 9.10 28.13 -3.44
CA SER A 212 7.92 28.98 -3.19
C SER A 212 8.03 30.39 -3.76
N ASP A 213 9.08 30.64 -4.54
CA ASP A 213 9.33 31.90 -5.23
C ASP A 213 8.29 32.11 -6.36
N PRO A 214 7.50 33.20 -6.35
CA PRO A 214 6.46 33.47 -7.35
C PRO A 214 6.97 33.47 -8.80
N GLU A 215 8.21 33.89 -9.06
CA GLU A 215 8.76 33.93 -10.42
C GLU A 215 9.07 32.52 -10.95
N LYS A 216 9.41 31.60 -10.06
CA LYS A 216 9.67 30.19 -10.37
C LYS A 216 8.40 29.33 -10.36
N CYS A 217 7.23 29.94 -10.16
CA CYS A 217 5.94 29.25 -9.99
C CYS A 217 5.10 29.10 -11.27
N HIS A 218 5.69 29.27 -12.47
CA HIS A 218 4.97 29.12 -13.75
C HIS A 218 5.03 27.68 -14.27
N TRP A 219 3.87 27.00 -14.24
CA TRP A 219 3.68 25.62 -14.70
C TRP A 219 3.42 25.51 -16.21
N ILE A 220 3.18 26.64 -16.87
CA ILE A 220 3.01 26.73 -18.32
C ILE A 220 4.12 27.62 -18.85
N GLU A 221 4.93 27.08 -19.77
CA GLU A 221 5.90 27.87 -20.53
C GLU A 221 5.50 27.94 -21.99
N SER A 222 5.59 29.14 -22.57
CA SER A 222 5.47 29.31 -24.01
C SER A 222 6.84 29.15 -24.63
N ASN A 223 7.01 28.12 -25.46
CA ASN A 223 8.22 27.98 -26.26
C ASN A 223 8.13 28.90 -27.47
N SER A 224 8.90 30.00 -27.46
CA SER A 224 8.91 31.03 -28.52
C SER A 224 9.17 30.46 -29.91
N ASN A 225 9.91 29.35 -30.00
CA ASN A 225 10.36 28.80 -31.27
C ASN A 225 9.33 27.85 -31.92
N SER A 226 8.38 27.31 -31.17
CA SER A 226 7.48 26.26 -31.67
C SER A 226 5.99 26.58 -31.55
N GLN A 227 5.61 27.72 -30.95
CA GLN A 227 4.21 28.02 -30.57
C GLN A 227 3.54 26.91 -29.73
N LYS A 228 4.32 25.95 -29.20
CA LYS A 228 3.83 24.87 -28.35
C LYS A 228 3.93 25.29 -26.90
N PHE A 229 2.88 25.00 -26.15
CA PHE A 229 2.89 25.13 -24.69
C PHE A 229 3.56 23.89 -24.10
N VAL A 230 4.50 24.11 -23.19
CA VAL A 230 5.13 23.04 -22.41
C VAL A 230 4.59 23.11 -21.00
N PHE A 231 4.03 22.01 -20.52
CA PHE A 231 3.60 21.86 -19.15
C PHE A 231 4.75 21.27 -18.35
N ARG A 232 5.08 21.90 -17.22
CA ARG A 232 6.13 21.40 -16.33
C ARG A 232 5.73 21.60 -14.88
N ILE A 233 6.17 20.69 -14.02
CA ILE A 233 6.08 20.91 -12.58
C ILE A 233 7.06 22.04 -12.22
N ALA A 234 6.53 23.11 -11.64
CA ALA A 234 7.31 24.28 -11.22
C ALA A 234 7.02 24.62 -9.76
N GLY A 235 7.57 25.74 -9.27
CA GLY A 235 7.36 26.19 -7.90
C GLY A 235 5.88 26.28 -7.50
N MET A 236 5.63 26.18 -6.19
CA MET A 236 4.30 26.28 -5.60
C MET A 236 4.31 27.31 -4.46
N PRO A 237 3.43 28.33 -4.50
CA PRO A 237 3.29 29.29 -3.40
C PRO A 237 3.00 28.59 -2.07
N CYS A 238 3.49 29.16 -0.97
CA CYS A 238 3.39 28.53 0.36
C CYS A 238 1.94 28.21 0.78
N HIS A 239 0.99 29.12 0.52
CA HIS A 239 -0.43 28.87 0.82
C HIS A 239 -1.02 27.71 0.01
N TRP A 240 -0.62 27.56 -1.26
CA TRP A 240 -1.05 26.42 -2.08
C TRP A 240 -0.42 25.11 -1.63
N LYS A 241 0.83 25.12 -1.13
CA LYS A 241 1.44 23.94 -0.50
C LYS A 241 0.67 23.51 0.74
N LEU A 242 0.27 24.47 1.58
CA LEU A 242 -0.53 24.19 2.77
C LEU A 242 -1.90 23.60 2.40
N ILE A 243 -2.62 24.24 1.46
CA ILE A 243 -3.90 23.72 0.98
C ILE A 243 -3.74 22.31 0.40
N THR A 244 -2.74 22.08 -0.44
CA THR A 244 -2.47 20.75 -1.01
C THR A 244 -2.13 19.73 0.07
N GLY A 245 -1.34 20.14 1.06
CA GLY A 245 -1.01 19.32 2.22
C GLY A 245 -2.27 18.87 2.99
N ILE A 246 -3.16 19.81 3.31
CA ILE A 246 -4.36 19.56 4.11
C ILE A 246 -5.44 18.82 3.31
N VAL A 247 -5.65 19.20 2.05
CA VAL A 247 -6.78 18.70 1.24
C VAL A 247 -6.43 17.41 0.49
N VAL A 248 -5.17 17.22 0.09
CA VAL A 248 -4.75 16.07 -0.75
C VAL A 248 -3.91 15.08 0.05
N PHE A 249 -2.82 15.55 0.65
CA PHE A 249 -1.84 14.66 1.28
C PHE A 249 -2.36 14.03 2.59
N VAL A 250 -2.87 14.84 3.53
CA VAL A 250 -3.35 14.34 4.83
C VAL A 250 -4.46 13.30 4.68
N PRO A 251 -5.51 13.51 3.86
CA PRO A 251 -6.55 12.50 3.69
C PRO A 251 -6.06 11.24 2.94
N LYS A 252 -5.15 11.36 1.95
CA LYS A 252 -4.54 10.18 1.30
C LYS A 252 -3.75 9.35 2.33
N LEU A 253 -2.95 10.00 3.17
CA LEU A 253 -2.19 9.33 4.23
C LEU A 253 -3.11 8.68 5.26
N ALA A 254 -4.20 9.35 5.66
CA ALA A 254 -5.20 8.81 6.57
C ALA A 254 -5.88 7.56 5.98
N LEU A 255 -6.26 7.59 4.69
CA LEU A 255 -6.81 6.42 4.00
C LEU A 255 -5.83 5.25 3.99
N CYS A 256 -4.55 5.48 3.67
CA CYS A 256 -3.52 4.44 3.74
C CYS A 256 -3.42 3.83 5.14
N TYR A 257 -3.46 4.66 6.18
CA TYR A 257 -3.43 4.20 7.57
C TYR A 257 -4.66 3.35 7.92
N PHE A 258 -5.86 3.77 7.53
CA PHE A 258 -7.09 3.03 7.81
C PHE A 258 -7.18 1.71 7.03
N VAL A 259 -6.74 1.69 5.77
CA VAL A 259 -6.66 0.45 4.98
C VAL A 259 -5.72 -0.53 5.67
N LEU A 260 -4.53 -0.10 6.12
CA LEU A 260 -3.62 -0.98 6.88
C LEU A 260 -4.25 -1.50 8.17
N LEU A 261 -4.94 -0.63 8.90
CA LEU A 261 -5.56 -0.98 10.18
C LEU A 261 -6.69 -2.01 10.01
N GLU A 262 -7.66 -1.72 9.16
CA GLU A 262 -8.82 -2.58 8.96
C GLU A 262 -8.47 -3.81 8.11
N GLY A 263 -7.56 -3.68 7.14
CA GLY A 263 -7.02 -4.79 6.36
C GLY A 263 -6.26 -5.80 7.22
N THR A 264 -5.40 -5.33 8.12
CA THR A 264 -4.70 -6.23 9.05
C THR A 264 -5.68 -6.93 9.99
N THR A 265 -6.66 -6.19 10.54
CA THR A 265 -7.68 -6.77 11.42
C THR A 265 -8.53 -7.82 10.70
N LEU A 266 -9.02 -7.50 9.51
CA LEU A 266 -9.78 -8.41 8.66
C LEU A 266 -9.01 -9.71 8.41
N LEU A 267 -7.75 -9.62 7.98
CA LEU A 267 -6.94 -10.79 7.64
C LEU A 267 -6.58 -11.64 8.85
N LEU A 268 -6.35 -11.03 10.02
CA LEU A 268 -6.01 -11.75 11.24
C LEU A 268 -7.24 -12.38 11.90
N ASP A 269 -8.43 -11.80 11.77
CA ASP A 269 -9.68 -12.37 12.30
C ASP A 269 -10.33 -13.42 11.36
N THR A 270 -9.83 -13.55 10.12
CA THR A 270 -10.35 -14.51 9.15
C THR A 270 -9.71 -15.90 9.31
N SER A 271 -10.51 -16.92 9.58
CA SER A 271 -10.05 -18.30 9.81
C SER A 271 -9.86 -19.12 8.53
N GLY A 272 -10.72 -18.89 7.53
CA GLY A 272 -10.76 -19.66 6.30
C GLY A 272 -9.68 -19.23 5.32
N ILE A 273 -9.05 -20.20 4.64
CA ILE A 273 -8.00 -19.92 3.64
C ILE A 273 -8.57 -19.05 2.49
N LEU A 274 -9.71 -19.45 1.93
CA LEU A 274 -10.33 -18.74 0.80
C LEU A 274 -10.75 -17.32 1.19
N ASP A 275 -11.37 -17.17 2.36
CA ASP A 275 -11.80 -15.88 2.87
C ASP A 275 -10.61 -14.94 3.13
N THR A 276 -9.49 -15.48 3.63
CA THR A 276 -8.26 -14.69 3.86
C THR A 276 -7.69 -14.16 2.54
N VAL A 277 -7.66 -15.00 1.50
CA VAL A 277 -7.20 -14.60 0.16
C VAL A 277 -8.14 -13.55 -0.44
N LEU A 278 -9.46 -13.76 -0.37
CA LEU A 278 -10.45 -12.81 -0.86
C LEU A 278 -10.42 -11.49 -0.09
N GLY A 279 -10.18 -11.53 1.22
CA GLY A 279 -9.99 -10.34 2.06
C GLY A 279 -8.78 -9.52 1.60
N ALA A 280 -7.65 -10.17 1.30
CA ALA A 280 -6.45 -9.49 0.82
C ALA A 280 -6.66 -8.85 -0.56
N MET A 281 -7.34 -9.56 -1.47
CA MET A 281 -7.69 -9.04 -2.79
C MET A 281 -8.66 -7.85 -2.70
N SER A 282 -9.65 -7.93 -1.83
CA SER A 282 -10.62 -6.85 -1.62
C SER A 282 -9.96 -5.57 -1.12
N MET A 283 -8.95 -5.71 -0.25
CA MET A 283 -8.16 -4.57 0.23
C MET A 283 -7.30 -3.94 -0.86
N ALA A 284 -6.69 -4.74 -1.74
CA ALA A 284 -5.96 -4.23 -2.90
C ALA A 284 -6.89 -3.46 -3.85
N PHE A 285 -8.09 -3.99 -4.11
CA PHE A 285 -9.11 -3.31 -4.91
C PHE A 285 -9.46 -1.92 -4.35
N ILE A 286 -9.61 -1.78 -3.03
CA ILE A 286 -9.89 -0.48 -2.40
C ILE A 286 -8.81 0.56 -2.72
N LEU A 287 -7.53 0.15 -2.77
CA LEU A 287 -6.43 1.05 -3.10
C LEU A 287 -6.51 1.53 -4.55
N GLU A 288 -6.87 0.65 -5.50
CA GLU A 288 -6.93 0.94 -6.94
C GLU A 288 -8.14 1.78 -7.39
N VAL A 289 -9.12 2.00 -6.49
CA VAL A 289 -10.33 2.80 -6.80
C VAL A 289 -9.98 4.21 -7.30
N ASP A 290 -8.89 4.79 -6.82
CA ASP A 290 -8.50 6.15 -7.19
C ASP A 290 -8.05 6.25 -8.66
N GLU A 291 -7.29 5.27 -9.15
CA GLU A 291 -6.90 5.15 -10.56
C GLU A 291 -8.13 4.91 -11.45
N MET A 292 -9.04 4.02 -11.03
CA MET A 292 -10.28 3.72 -11.75
C MET A 292 -11.18 4.97 -11.89
N LEU A 293 -11.33 5.73 -10.80
CA LEU A 293 -12.11 6.96 -10.78
C LEU A 293 -11.43 8.06 -11.60
N HIS A 294 -10.11 8.19 -11.52
CA HIS A 294 -9.35 9.11 -12.34
C HIS A 294 -9.58 8.85 -13.82
N ASP A 295 -9.43 7.59 -14.24
CA ASP A 295 -9.56 7.21 -15.64
C ASP A 295 -10.96 7.41 -16.20
N SER A 296 -11.97 7.26 -15.37
CA SER A 296 -13.38 7.47 -15.72
C SER A 296 -13.75 8.97 -15.74
N MET A 297 -13.19 9.76 -14.84
CA MET A 297 -13.60 11.15 -14.64
C MET A 297 -12.74 12.17 -15.39
N ILE A 298 -11.49 11.87 -15.74
CA ILE A 298 -10.63 12.84 -16.42
C ILE A 298 -11.10 13.10 -17.86
N THR A 299 -11.00 14.35 -18.32
CA THR A 299 -11.27 14.67 -19.73
C THR A 299 -10.07 14.29 -20.59
N HIS A 300 -10.28 14.03 -21.88
CA HIS A 300 -9.18 13.79 -22.83
C HIS A 300 -8.15 14.94 -22.82
N ALA A 301 -8.61 16.19 -22.73
CA ALA A 301 -7.72 17.35 -22.61
C ALA A 301 -6.90 17.33 -21.31
N GLY A 302 -7.53 16.98 -20.18
CA GLY A 302 -6.83 16.84 -18.91
C GLY A 302 -5.78 15.73 -18.94
N ARG A 303 -6.13 14.56 -19.48
CA ARG A 303 -5.22 13.43 -19.64
C ARG A 303 -4.02 13.82 -20.51
N TRP A 304 -4.28 14.44 -21.66
CA TRP A 304 -3.21 14.92 -22.54
C TRP A 304 -2.26 15.91 -21.82
N VAL A 305 -2.80 16.83 -21.00
CA VAL A 305 -1.98 17.77 -20.22
C VAL A 305 -1.12 17.04 -19.18
N LEU A 306 -1.66 16.06 -18.45
CA LEU A 306 -0.91 15.30 -17.45
C LEU A 306 0.17 14.42 -18.11
N ASP A 307 -0.16 13.72 -19.19
CA ASP A 307 0.77 12.86 -19.91
C ASP A 307 1.99 13.65 -20.43
N ASN A 308 1.73 14.85 -20.99
CA ASN A 308 2.76 15.75 -21.53
C ASN A 308 3.44 16.63 -20.47
N MET A 309 3.13 16.48 -19.18
CA MET A 309 3.77 17.25 -18.12
C MET A 309 5.20 16.76 -17.87
N LEU A 310 6.17 17.67 -17.87
CA LEU A 310 7.55 17.39 -17.52
C LEU A 310 7.74 17.34 -16.00
N ASP A 311 8.51 16.35 -15.54
CA ASP A 311 8.87 16.18 -14.13
C ASP A 311 9.78 17.31 -13.64
N PHE A 312 9.76 17.60 -12.33
CA PHE A 312 10.62 18.63 -11.75
C PHE A 312 12.03 18.08 -11.49
N ARG A 313 13.05 18.70 -12.12
CA ARG A 313 14.47 18.45 -11.87
C ARG A 313 15.09 19.61 -11.11
N LYS A 314 15.83 19.33 -10.03
CA LYS A 314 16.52 20.36 -9.23
C LYS A 314 17.61 21.12 -9.99
N GLU A 315 18.28 20.47 -10.94
CA GLU A 315 19.41 21.03 -11.70
C GLU A 315 19.05 22.35 -12.41
N HIS A 316 17.81 22.49 -12.90
CA HIS A 316 17.34 23.70 -13.55
C HIS A 316 17.27 24.93 -12.65
N LEU A 317 17.39 24.76 -11.33
CA LEU A 317 17.49 25.88 -10.40
C LEU A 317 18.93 26.39 -10.26
N ALA A 318 19.94 25.54 -10.45
CA ALA A 318 21.34 25.92 -10.31
C ALA A 318 21.86 26.65 -11.56
N ASP A 319 21.50 26.18 -12.76
CA ASP A 319 22.01 26.74 -14.01
C ASP A 319 21.52 28.17 -14.29
N LYS A 320 20.32 28.53 -13.79
CA LYS A 320 19.78 29.90 -13.99
C LYS A 320 20.54 30.98 -13.22
N ASP A 321 21.18 30.63 -12.11
CA ASP A 321 21.95 31.60 -11.32
C ASP A 321 23.36 31.81 -11.92
N GLU A 322 23.82 30.92 -12.82
CA GLU A 322 25.11 31.03 -13.54
C GLU A 322 24.97 31.62 -14.96
N GLU A 323 23.84 31.45 -15.64
CA GLU A 323 23.69 31.80 -17.06
C GLU A 323 23.13 33.20 -17.39
N ASP A 324 22.93 34.08 -16.39
CA ASP A 324 22.89 35.54 -16.65
C ASP A 324 24.24 36.08 -17.19
N GLY A 325 25.22 35.19 -17.42
CA GLY A 325 26.48 35.45 -18.12
C GLY A 325 26.60 34.95 -19.57
N LYS A 326 25.96 33.84 -20.00
CA LYS A 326 25.93 33.26 -21.38
C LYS A 326 25.51 31.76 -21.33
N GLN A 327 24.62 31.33 -22.25
CA GLN A 327 24.62 29.99 -22.92
C GLN A 327 23.46 28.97 -22.73
N TYR A 328 22.20 29.40 -22.57
CA TYR A 328 21.02 28.51 -22.40
C TYR A 328 20.53 27.70 -23.64
N VAL A 329 21.36 27.40 -24.64
CA VAL A 329 20.90 26.79 -25.92
C VAL A 329 21.28 25.32 -26.10
N SER A 330 22.11 24.73 -25.22
CA SER A 330 22.67 23.38 -25.47
C SER A 330 21.84 22.22 -24.90
N SER A 331 21.14 22.38 -23.77
CA SER A 331 20.53 21.27 -23.01
C SER A 331 19.15 20.85 -23.52
N ALA A 332 18.34 21.75 -24.08
CA ALA A 332 17.05 21.39 -24.71
C ALA A 332 17.21 20.65 -26.06
N ARG A 333 18.41 20.66 -26.65
CA ARG A 333 18.67 20.02 -27.96
C ARG A 333 18.94 18.52 -27.85
N ARG A 334 19.40 18.02 -26.68
CA ARG A 334 19.68 16.57 -26.49
C ARG A 334 18.42 15.72 -26.36
N TYR A 335 17.35 16.22 -25.74
CA TYR A 335 16.16 15.39 -25.53
C TYR A 335 15.33 15.14 -26.82
N ASN A 336 15.42 16.02 -27.82
CA ASN A 336 14.70 15.86 -29.08
C ASN A 336 15.45 15.04 -30.14
N SER A 337 16.74 14.73 -29.97
CA SER A 337 17.47 13.93 -30.98
C SER A 337 17.23 12.43 -30.86
N ASP A 338 16.83 11.95 -29.68
CA ASP A 338 16.71 10.50 -29.42
C ASP A 338 15.33 9.95 -29.77
N GLU A 339 14.30 10.80 -29.88
CA GLU A 339 12.94 10.38 -30.25
C GLU A 339 12.69 10.36 -31.77
N LYS A 340 13.68 10.73 -32.60
CA LYS A 340 13.49 10.90 -34.06
C LYS A 340 14.31 9.95 -34.95
N LYS A 341 14.83 8.85 -34.40
CA LYS A 341 15.51 7.79 -35.17
C LYS A 341 14.57 6.63 -35.51
N ASP A 342 13.43 6.93 -36.12
CA ASP A 342 12.67 5.96 -36.91
C ASP A 342 12.15 6.68 -38.15
N GLY A 343 12.96 6.68 -39.21
CA GLY A 343 12.51 7.15 -40.52
C GLY A 343 13.59 7.79 -41.39
N THR A 344 14.08 6.98 -42.34
CA THR A 344 14.59 7.37 -43.66
C THR A 344 16.06 7.78 -43.78
N THR A 345 16.75 6.92 -44.51
CA THR A 345 18.06 7.01 -45.17
C THR A 345 18.27 8.32 -45.93
N SER A 346 19.39 9.00 -45.66
CA SER A 346 20.07 9.88 -46.60
C SER A 346 21.50 10.11 -46.11
N GLU A 347 22.46 9.69 -46.92
CA GLU A 347 23.90 9.87 -46.75
C GLU A 347 24.25 11.36 -46.66
N GLY A 348 25.02 11.73 -45.64
CA GLY A 348 25.41 13.11 -45.36
C GLY A 348 26.60 13.15 -44.42
N LEU A 349 27.78 12.88 -44.98
CA LEU A 349 29.09 12.89 -44.34
C LEU A 349 29.33 14.23 -43.62
N SER A 350 29.14 14.25 -42.30
CA SER A 350 29.29 15.42 -41.44
C SER A 350 30.45 15.19 -40.47
N ALA A 351 31.36 16.15 -40.41
CA ALA A 351 32.61 16.12 -39.68
C ALA A 351 32.44 15.74 -38.19
N LEU A 352 33.25 14.78 -37.76
CA LEU A 352 33.35 14.31 -36.38
C LEU A 352 33.78 15.44 -35.44
N PRO A 353 33.04 15.71 -34.34
CA PRO A 353 33.49 16.60 -33.30
C PRO A 353 34.77 16.06 -32.67
N ARG A 354 35.78 16.92 -32.54
CA ARG A 354 37.04 16.63 -31.87
C ARG A 354 36.77 16.47 -30.38
N GLU A 355 36.78 15.24 -29.88
CA GLU A 355 36.70 14.92 -28.46
C GLU A 355 37.90 15.54 -27.72
N GLU A 356 37.62 16.32 -26.68
CA GLU A 356 38.68 16.81 -25.78
C GLU A 356 39.15 15.66 -24.87
N PRO A 357 40.47 15.56 -24.59
CA PRO A 357 41.03 14.50 -23.78
C PRO A 357 40.44 14.53 -22.37
N GLY A 358 39.70 13.46 -22.07
CA GLY A 358 38.94 13.28 -20.84
C GLY A 358 39.79 13.39 -19.59
N GLN A 359 39.31 14.21 -18.66
CA GLN A 359 39.83 14.33 -17.31
C GLN A 359 39.53 13.03 -16.55
N GLU A 360 40.55 12.21 -16.28
CA GLU A 360 40.45 10.98 -15.49
C GLU A 360 39.80 11.27 -14.13
N ARG A 361 38.51 10.95 -14.00
CA ARG A 361 37.82 10.91 -12.71
C ARG A 361 38.43 9.75 -11.93
N LYS A 362 39.28 10.05 -10.93
CA LYS A 362 39.74 9.07 -9.95
C LYS A 362 38.53 8.36 -9.35
N GLY A 363 38.37 7.08 -9.68
CA GLY A 363 37.31 6.24 -9.13
C GLY A 363 37.37 6.27 -7.61
N LYS A 364 36.28 6.68 -6.98
CA LYS A 364 36.10 6.45 -5.54
C LYS A 364 35.84 4.95 -5.39
N ASP A 365 36.68 4.26 -4.63
CA ASP A 365 36.49 2.85 -4.32
C ASP A 365 35.08 2.65 -3.75
N ALA A 366 34.31 1.75 -4.37
CA ALA A 366 32.95 1.44 -3.95
C ALA A 366 32.98 1.00 -2.47
N THR A 367 32.30 1.76 -1.61
CA THR A 367 32.30 1.46 -0.18
C THR A 367 31.38 0.27 0.05
N TYR A 368 31.75 -0.67 0.94
CA TYR A 368 30.95 -1.86 1.27
C TYR A 368 29.47 -1.55 1.58
N GLY A 369 29.16 -0.33 2.05
CA GLY A 369 27.80 0.15 2.27
C GLY A 369 26.95 0.27 1.00
N ASP A 370 27.53 0.65 -0.14
CA ASP A 370 26.81 0.80 -1.41
C ASP A 370 26.39 -0.58 -1.94
N LEU A 371 27.27 -1.57 -1.80
CA LEU A 371 27.01 -2.95 -2.17
C LEU A 371 25.90 -3.55 -1.30
N PHE A 372 25.91 -3.30 0.02
CA PHE A 372 24.82 -3.72 0.90
C PHE A 372 23.47 -3.05 0.54
N ARG A 373 23.48 -1.76 0.22
CA ARG A 373 22.27 -1.00 -0.17
C ARG A 373 21.65 -1.50 -1.49
N GLN A 374 22.47 -2.00 -2.40
CA GLN A 374 22.00 -2.63 -3.64
C GLN A 374 21.47 -4.05 -3.42
N VAL A 375 22.06 -4.82 -2.50
CA VAL A 375 21.66 -6.22 -2.22
C VAL A 375 20.39 -6.28 -1.39
N VAL A 376 20.23 -5.37 -0.42
CA VAL A 376 19.10 -5.41 0.51
C VAL A 376 17.92 -4.59 -0.05
N PRO A 377 16.79 -5.23 -0.39
CA PRO A 377 15.63 -4.51 -0.89
C PRO A 377 15.01 -3.70 0.27
N LEU A 378 15.41 -2.45 0.43
CA LEU A 378 14.90 -1.54 1.48
C LEU A 378 13.37 -1.50 1.51
N ARG A 379 12.72 -1.68 0.36
CA ARG A 379 11.26 -1.81 0.24
C ARG A 379 10.70 -2.98 1.02
N LEU A 380 11.35 -4.15 0.97
CA LEU A 380 10.94 -5.33 1.73
C LEU A 380 11.12 -5.10 3.23
N ILE A 381 12.22 -4.49 3.66
CA ILE A 381 12.43 -4.13 5.08
C ILE A 381 11.31 -3.22 5.56
N MET A 382 10.98 -2.17 4.78
CA MET A 382 9.88 -1.28 5.10
C MET A 382 8.54 -2.02 5.21
N THR A 383 8.24 -2.92 4.28
CA THR A 383 7.06 -3.80 4.34
C THR A 383 7.05 -4.62 5.64
N LEU A 384 8.15 -5.29 5.99
CA LEU A 384 8.24 -6.12 7.19
C LEU A 384 8.07 -5.29 8.47
N VAL A 385 8.64 -4.09 8.51
CA VAL A 385 8.49 -3.15 9.64
C VAL A 385 7.03 -2.71 9.77
N VAL A 386 6.37 -2.30 8.68
CA VAL A 386 4.96 -1.90 8.70
C VAL A 386 4.08 -3.09 9.14
N MET A 387 4.30 -4.27 8.57
CA MET A 387 3.59 -5.49 8.94
C MET A 387 3.75 -5.81 10.43
N ALA A 388 4.97 -5.73 10.96
CA ALA A 388 5.23 -5.95 12.39
C ALA A 388 4.52 -4.93 13.28
N ILE A 389 4.54 -3.64 12.92
CA ILE A 389 3.86 -2.58 13.68
C ILE A 389 2.34 -2.83 13.76
N PHE A 390 1.69 -3.14 12.63
CA PHE A 390 0.25 -3.33 12.59
C PHE A 390 -0.18 -4.67 13.19
N THR A 391 0.64 -5.72 13.05
CA THR A 391 0.43 -7.01 13.72
C THR A 391 0.53 -6.86 15.23
N GLU A 392 1.62 -6.26 15.74
CA GLU A 392 1.80 -6.01 17.17
C GLU A 392 0.65 -5.17 17.73
N ARG A 393 0.21 -4.16 16.97
CA ARG A 393 -0.98 -3.39 17.33
C ARG A 393 -2.20 -4.29 17.45
N TYR A 394 -2.50 -5.14 16.46
CA TYR A 394 -3.61 -6.09 16.55
C TYR A 394 -3.54 -6.94 17.84
N TYR A 395 -2.40 -7.59 18.12
CA TYR A 395 -2.26 -8.43 19.31
C TYR A 395 -2.44 -7.64 20.61
N ARG A 396 -1.86 -6.43 20.71
CA ARG A 396 -2.03 -5.58 21.90
C ARG A 396 -3.48 -5.16 22.14
N PHE A 397 -4.22 -4.86 21.08
CA PHE A 397 -5.59 -4.37 21.21
C PHE A 397 -6.61 -5.50 21.38
N LYS A 398 -6.42 -6.63 20.69
CA LYS A 398 -7.43 -7.70 20.57
C LYS A 398 -7.11 -8.96 21.35
N CYS A 399 -5.84 -9.20 21.65
CA CYS A 399 -5.38 -10.44 22.28
C CYS A 399 -4.79 -10.19 23.68
N VAL A 400 -4.73 -11.24 24.48
CA VAL A 400 -4.04 -11.29 25.77
C VAL A 400 -3.22 -12.57 25.84
N TYR A 401 -1.96 -12.45 26.24
CA TYR A 401 -1.12 -13.62 26.47
C TYR A 401 -1.52 -14.28 27.79
N LYS A 402 -1.82 -15.57 27.76
CA LYS A 402 -2.16 -16.35 28.95
C LYS A 402 -1.00 -17.29 29.25
N ASP A 403 -0.21 -16.98 30.28
CA ASP A 403 0.98 -17.78 30.65
C ASP A 403 0.64 -19.25 30.91
N GLU A 404 -0.52 -19.51 31.51
CA GLU A 404 -1.05 -20.86 31.78
C GLU A 404 -1.28 -21.67 30.49
N LEU A 405 -1.66 -20.99 29.41
CA LEU A 405 -1.89 -21.61 28.10
C LEU A 405 -0.63 -21.55 27.24
N GLY A 406 0.29 -20.61 27.48
CA GLY A 406 1.47 -20.40 26.65
C GLY A 406 1.17 -19.83 25.25
N MET A 407 0.02 -19.20 25.04
CA MET A 407 -0.43 -18.66 23.75
C MET A 407 -1.21 -17.33 23.89
N TRP A 408 -1.34 -16.59 22.78
CA TRP A 408 -2.22 -15.41 22.71
C TRP A 408 -3.66 -15.83 22.44
N VAL A 409 -4.57 -15.44 23.33
CA VAL A 409 -6.01 -15.70 23.19
C VAL A 409 -6.77 -14.39 23.01
N SER A 410 -7.98 -14.44 22.46
CA SER A 410 -8.85 -13.27 22.41
C SER A 410 -9.07 -12.69 23.81
N LYS A 411 -9.09 -11.37 23.91
CA LYS A 411 -9.63 -10.69 25.09
C LYS A 411 -11.12 -11.04 25.26
N ASP A 412 -11.61 -10.82 26.47
CA ASP A 412 -13.03 -10.94 26.78
C ASP A 412 -13.86 -10.08 25.81
N MET A 413 -14.90 -10.70 25.25
CA MET A 413 -15.70 -10.09 24.20
C MET A 413 -17.02 -9.58 24.77
N TYR A 414 -17.38 -8.36 24.39
CA TYR A 414 -18.56 -7.67 24.87
C TYR A 414 -19.46 -7.25 23.70
N THR A 415 -20.76 -7.29 23.92
CA THR A 415 -21.73 -6.88 22.89
C THR A 415 -21.67 -5.36 22.72
N PRO A 416 -21.54 -4.83 21.49
CA PRO A 416 -21.56 -3.40 21.27
C PRO A 416 -22.94 -2.82 21.58
N GLN A 417 -22.98 -1.61 22.16
CA GLN A 417 -24.24 -0.91 22.51
C GLN A 417 -25.10 -0.53 21.30
N ARG A 418 -24.48 -0.45 20.11
CA ARG A 418 -25.13 0.00 18.89
C ARG A 418 -24.71 -0.88 17.72
N ALA A 419 -25.66 -1.16 16.84
CA ALA A 419 -25.40 -1.84 15.58
C ALA A 419 -24.86 -0.90 14.48
N SER A 420 -24.99 0.42 14.66
CA SER A 420 -24.54 1.41 13.68
C SER A 420 -23.08 1.80 13.92
N TYR A 421 -22.25 1.74 12.88
CA TYR A 421 -20.88 2.25 12.93
C TYR A 421 -20.78 3.64 12.29
N GLY A 422 -20.69 4.68 13.13
CA GLY A 422 -20.61 6.06 12.67
C GLY A 422 -19.20 6.44 12.20
N LEU A 423 -19.10 7.46 11.34
CA LEU A 423 -17.79 7.99 10.87
C LEU A 423 -16.89 8.43 12.04
N THR A 424 -17.47 8.98 13.11
CA THR A 424 -16.72 9.38 14.30
C THR A 424 -16.14 8.17 15.03
N ASP A 425 -16.93 7.10 15.16
CA ASP A 425 -16.44 5.86 15.76
C ASP A 425 -15.34 5.27 14.88
N PHE A 426 -15.54 5.21 13.57
CA PHE A 426 -14.50 4.77 12.64
C PHE A 426 -13.18 5.54 12.80
N MET A 427 -13.23 6.88 12.80
CA MET A 427 -12.03 7.72 12.85
C MET A 427 -11.29 7.64 14.19
N PHE A 428 -12.03 7.45 15.29
CA PHE A 428 -11.51 7.64 16.65
C PHE A 428 -11.47 6.35 17.49
N ASN A 429 -12.13 5.27 17.08
CA ASN A 429 -12.17 4.02 17.83
C ASN A 429 -10.78 3.42 18.02
N GLY A 430 -9.93 3.49 16.98
CA GLY A 430 -8.54 3.04 17.10
C GLY A 430 -7.69 3.81 18.12
N PHE A 431 -8.08 5.04 18.48
CA PHE A 431 -7.35 5.87 19.45
C PHE A 431 -7.96 5.84 20.85
N PHE A 432 -9.28 5.80 20.94
CA PHE A 432 -10.00 6.00 22.20
C PHE A 432 -10.87 4.82 22.62
N ASN A 433 -10.94 3.73 21.85
CA ASN A 433 -11.87 2.61 22.06
C ASN A 433 -13.29 3.11 22.32
N THR A 434 -13.84 3.92 21.41
CA THR A 434 -15.11 4.63 21.60
C THR A 434 -16.34 3.74 21.52
N VAL A 435 -16.20 2.49 21.03
CA VAL A 435 -17.32 1.54 20.96
C VAL A 435 -17.72 1.16 22.39
N GLY A 436 -18.83 1.74 22.85
CA GLY A 436 -19.41 1.40 24.14
C GLY A 436 -19.87 -0.05 24.18
N HIS A 437 -19.67 -0.69 25.33
CA HIS A 437 -20.12 -2.05 25.63
C HIS A 437 -21.38 -2.01 26.51
N ASP A 438 -22.41 -2.76 26.14
CA ASP A 438 -23.73 -2.66 26.79
C ASP A 438 -23.80 -3.49 28.08
N SER A 439 -23.02 -4.58 28.14
CA SER A 439 -23.02 -5.51 29.25
C SER A 439 -21.78 -5.36 30.13
N ASN A 440 -21.98 -5.39 31.45
CA ASN A 440 -20.89 -5.54 32.42
C ASN A 440 -20.26 -6.94 32.37
N SER A 441 -20.95 -7.91 31.78
CA SER A 441 -20.46 -9.28 31.59
C SER A 441 -20.06 -9.50 30.14
N PRO A 442 -18.89 -10.11 29.87
CA PRO A 442 -18.54 -10.52 28.53
C PRO A 442 -19.51 -11.61 28.04
N PHE A 443 -19.87 -11.59 26.76
CA PHE A 443 -20.64 -12.68 26.14
C PHE A 443 -19.77 -13.90 25.89
N TRP A 444 -18.45 -13.70 25.78
CA TRP A 444 -17.47 -14.77 25.63
C TRP A 444 -16.19 -14.43 26.38
N SER A 445 -15.66 -15.43 27.06
CA SER A 445 -14.33 -15.44 27.71
C SER A 445 -13.67 -16.78 27.41
N MET A 446 -12.34 -16.78 27.34
CA MET A 446 -11.58 -18.02 27.11
C MET A 446 -11.87 -19.02 28.24
N PRO A 447 -12.38 -20.24 27.93
CA PRO A 447 -12.64 -21.24 28.96
C PRO A 447 -11.34 -21.69 29.62
N THR A 448 -11.35 -21.84 30.94
CA THR A 448 -10.24 -22.42 31.69
C THR A 448 -10.17 -23.93 31.42
N PRO A 449 -9.04 -24.47 30.94
CA PRO A 449 -8.89 -25.90 30.72
C PRO A 449 -9.21 -26.73 31.99
N PRO A 450 -9.90 -27.87 31.88
CA PRO A 450 -10.33 -28.67 33.04
C PRO A 450 -9.18 -29.12 33.96
N HIS A 451 -7.97 -29.29 33.43
CA HIS A 451 -6.81 -29.70 34.21
C HIS A 451 -6.24 -28.57 35.10
N LEU A 452 -6.55 -27.30 34.81
CA LEU A 452 -6.14 -26.15 35.62
C LEU A 452 -7.14 -25.79 36.72
N LEU A 453 -8.32 -26.40 36.72
CA LEU A 453 -9.35 -26.20 37.75
C LEU A 453 -9.13 -27.06 39.01
N LYS A 454 -8.10 -27.92 39.01
CA LYS A 454 -7.73 -28.81 40.12
C LYS A 454 -6.58 -28.21 40.90
#